data_AF-A0A662KJJ6-F1
#
_entry.id   AF-A0A662KJJ6-F1
#
_cell.length_a   1.000
_cell.length_b   1.000
_cell.length_c   1.000
_cell.angle_alpha   90.00
_cell.angle_beta   90.00
_cell.angle_gamma   90.00
#
_symmetry.space_group_name_H-M   'P 1'
#
loop_
_entity.id
_entity.type
_entity.pdbx_description
1 polymer ?
#
loop_
_entity_poly.entity_id
_entity_poly.type
_entity_poly.pdbx_seq_one_letter_code
_entity_poly.pdbx_strand_id
1 'polypeptide(L)'
;SANELKKMEKEERERAIAMHNLYVSFSEMKRVREAIRRGNLWELVEEKSASNPLLMDALDFLREEKIVKWMEKFEPISKPSAFFYTSKFSLYRPIVYRYRKRLMERFVPKSRVKLVPEVEKPYSRHYRGLWKKFDGDVLVLSPFGPVPLALDEIYPIAQSVFPEKVEKDGCMDLLKRFMDKYKITEEEKYLEKGKDVDFERVKAVVDFQFGKGVSEVLLNGKVDIVKSERTEKIRNVYCDGKHVLSMRAHDGLFTLKPAGAKKLMRAYPPLRFRVVVEDEAVPFIKEGKNVFAKFVVDCDPELRPYDECIIVTKSDEYIAVGRCLLNREEMLSFNYGIAVKTREI
;
A
#
# COMPACT_ATOMS: atom_id res chain seq x y z
N SER A 1 35.53 -13.97 28.51
CA SER A 1 35.25 -15.16 27.65
C SER A 1 34.32 -16.14 28.36
N ALA A 2 33.70 -17.10 27.68
CA ALA A 2 32.84 -18.11 28.33
C ALA A 2 33.61 -18.95 29.37
N ASN A 3 34.91 -19.18 29.15
CA ASN A 3 35.78 -19.90 30.08
C ASN A 3 36.13 -19.09 31.33
N GLU A 4 36.24 -17.76 31.23
CA GLU A 4 36.39 -16.88 32.40
C GLU A 4 35.11 -16.85 33.24
N LEU A 5 33.94 -16.74 32.61
CA LEU A 5 32.65 -16.77 33.31
C LEU A 5 32.46 -18.04 34.12
N LYS A 6 32.87 -19.20 33.60
CA LYS A 6 32.77 -20.48 34.32
C LYS A 6 33.62 -20.53 35.60
N LYS A 7 34.74 -19.79 35.64
CA LYS A 7 35.69 -19.75 36.76
C LYS A 7 35.29 -18.75 37.86
N MET A 8 34.30 -17.88 37.61
CA MET A 8 33.80 -16.93 38.60
C MET A 8 33.01 -17.62 39.71
N GLU A 9 32.97 -16.98 40.88
CA GLU A 9 32.10 -17.36 41.99
C GLU A 9 30.63 -17.34 41.58
N LYS A 10 29.80 -18.18 42.21
CA LYS A 10 28.42 -18.41 41.78
C LYS A 10 27.60 -17.11 41.66
N GLU A 11 27.65 -16.26 42.68
CA GLU A 11 26.90 -14.99 42.71
C GLU A 11 27.39 -13.99 41.66
N GLU A 12 28.71 -13.89 41.49
CA GLU A 12 29.31 -13.00 40.49
C GLU A 12 28.98 -13.47 39.06
N ARG A 13 29.07 -14.78 38.82
CA ARG A 13 28.70 -15.41 37.56
C ARG A 13 27.21 -15.21 37.25
N GLU A 14 26.34 -15.38 38.24
CA GLU A 14 24.90 -15.15 38.10
C GLU A 14 24.61 -13.69 37.74
N ARG A 15 25.22 -12.73 38.46
CA ARG A 15 25.09 -11.30 38.18
C ARG A 15 25.58 -10.94 36.78
N ALA A 16 26.72 -11.50 36.35
CA ALA A 16 27.28 -11.27 35.02
C ALA A 16 26.38 -11.83 33.90
N ILE A 17 25.86 -13.06 34.06
CA ILE A 17 24.93 -13.66 33.10
C ILE A 17 23.61 -12.88 33.04
N ALA A 18 23.06 -12.50 34.19
CA ALA A 18 21.84 -11.67 34.27
C ALA A 18 22.02 -10.33 33.56
N MET A 19 23.15 -9.66 33.80
CA MET A 19 23.49 -8.41 33.13
C MET A 19 23.63 -8.59 31.61
N HIS A 20 24.30 -9.66 31.16
CA HIS A 20 24.38 -10.00 29.73
C HIS A 20 23.00 -10.21 29.10
N ASN A 21 22.14 -11.01 29.74
CA ASN A 21 20.78 -11.27 29.25
C ASN A 21 19.98 -9.97 29.14
N LEU A 22 20.08 -9.08 30.13
CA LEU A 22 19.43 -7.77 30.09
C LEU A 22 19.91 -6.92 28.90
N TYR A 23 21.22 -6.89 28.65
CA TYR A 23 21.76 -6.19 27.48
C TYR A 23 21.25 -6.77 26.15
N VAL A 24 21.18 -8.10 26.04
CA VAL A 24 20.63 -8.78 24.85
C VAL A 24 19.17 -8.40 24.66
N SER A 25 18.34 -8.45 25.71
CA SER A 25 16.93 -8.05 25.65
C SER A 25 16.75 -6.60 25.19
N PHE A 26 17.52 -5.65 25.74
CA PHE A 26 17.46 -4.26 25.29
C PHE A 26 17.91 -4.07 23.84
N SER A 27 18.92 -4.83 23.40
CA SER A 27 19.41 -4.80 22.03
C SER A 27 18.34 -5.30 21.05
N GLU A 28 17.68 -6.42 21.35
CA GLU A 28 16.59 -6.94 20.53
C GLU A 28 15.40 -5.97 20.48
N MET A 29 15.02 -5.35 21.61
CA MET A 29 13.98 -4.31 21.63
C MET A 29 14.34 -3.07 20.79
N LYS A 30 15.62 -2.69 20.74
CA LYS A 30 16.09 -1.62 19.84
C LYS A 30 15.99 -2.07 18.38
N ARG A 31 16.39 -3.31 18.05
CA ARG A 31 16.30 -3.86 16.70
C ARG A 31 14.86 -3.91 16.20
N VAL A 32 13.91 -4.37 17.03
CA VAL A 32 12.48 -4.40 16.68
C VAL A 32 11.96 -2.99 16.41
N ARG A 33 12.26 -2.01 17.27
CA ARG A 33 11.84 -0.60 17.06
C ARG A 33 12.41 -0.01 15.78
N GLU A 34 13.69 -0.28 15.49
CA GLU A 34 14.30 0.19 14.25
C GLU A 34 13.68 -0.50 13.02
N ALA A 35 13.32 -1.78 13.13
CA ALA A 35 12.66 -2.50 12.05
C ALA A 35 11.26 -1.95 11.74
N ILE A 36 10.50 -1.59 12.78
CA ILE A 36 9.22 -0.87 12.64
C ILE A 36 9.45 0.47 11.94
N ARG A 37 10.43 1.26 12.41
CA ARG A 37 10.73 2.59 11.84
C ARG A 37 11.12 2.52 10.36
N ARG A 38 11.89 1.51 9.97
CA ARG A 38 12.31 1.28 8.57
C ARG A 38 11.26 0.58 7.71
N GLY A 39 10.22 0.01 8.31
CA GLY A 39 9.17 -0.72 7.60
C GLY A 39 9.54 -2.16 7.24
N ASN A 40 10.57 -2.73 7.85
CA ASN A 40 11.07 -4.08 7.56
C ASN A 40 10.89 -5.07 8.73
N LEU A 41 9.85 -4.86 9.56
CA LEU A 41 9.53 -5.77 10.67
C LEU A 41 9.26 -7.21 10.19
N TRP A 42 8.59 -7.39 9.06
CA TRP A 42 8.26 -8.71 8.55
C TRP A 42 9.52 -9.48 8.12
N GLU A 43 10.49 -8.81 7.52
CA GLU A 43 11.80 -9.39 7.21
C GLU A 43 12.50 -9.87 8.49
N LEU A 44 12.47 -9.06 9.55
CA LEU A 44 13.03 -9.45 10.86
C LEU A 44 12.28 -10.63 11.47
N VAL A 45 10.95 -10.69 11.35
CA VAL A 45 10.14 -11.82 11.85
C VAL A 45 10.49 -13.11 11.10
N GLU A 46 10.63 -13.06 9.78
CA GLU A 46 11.03 -14.24 8.97
C GLU A 46 12.47 -14.69 9.25
N GLU A 47 13.40 -13.75 9.44
CA GLU A 47 14.77 -14.07 9.84
C GLU A 47 14.79 -14.78 11.20
N LYS A 48 14.00 -14.29 12.17
CA LYS A 48 13.94 -14.86 13.51
C LYS A 48 13.20 -16.20 13.55
N SER A 49 12.16 -16.39 12.74
CA SER A 49 11.42 -17.66 12.73
C SER A 49 12.25 -18.83 12.22
N ALA A 50 13.25 -18.56 11.37
CA ALA A 50 14.19 -19.57 10.88
C ALA A 50 15.09 -20.18 11.97
N SER A 51 15.15 -19.58 13.17
CA SER A 51 15.99 -20.06 14.27
C SER A 51 15.46 -21.33 14.98
N ASN A 52 14.16 -21.62 14.88
CA ASN A 52 13.54 -22.75 15.55
C ASN A 52 12.31 -23.28 14.79
N PRO A 53 12.14 -24.60 14.60
CA PRO A 53 10.97 -25.17 13.94
C PRO A 53 9.61 -24.70 14.48
N LEU A 54 9.46 -24.55 15.80
CA LEU A 54 8.21 -24.08 16.40
C LEU A 54 7.92 -22.61 16.09
N LEU A 55 8.96 -21.79 15.89
CA LEU A 55 8.77 -20.41 15.42
C LEU A 55 8.41 -20.37 13.93
N MET A 56 8.88 -21.34 13.16
CA MET A 56 8.44 -21.52 11.77
C MET A 56 6.96 -21.90 11.70
N ASP A 57 6.50 -22.82 12.56
CA ASP A 57 5.09 -23.18 12.68
C ASP A 57 4.24 -21.96 13.07
N ALA A 58 4.74 -21.13 14.00
CA ALA A 58 4.08 -19.89 14.37
C ALA A 58 3.98 -18.89 13.20
N LEU A 59 5.02 -18.79 12.36
CA LEU A 59 4.99 -17.98 11.14
C LEU A 59 4.00 -18.54 10.10
N ASP A 60 3.91 -19.87 9.97
CA ASP A 60 2.96 -20.51 9.06
C ASP A 60 1.51 -20.27 9.48
N PHE A 61 1.23 -20.34 10.79
CA PHE A 61 -0.07 -19.99 11.36
C PHE A 61 -0.52 -18.57 10.98
N LEU A 62 0.40 -17.59 10.91
CA LEU A 62 0.06 -16.21 10.51
C LEU A 62 -0.49 -16.10 9.08
N ARG A 63 -0.33 -17.12 8.23
CA ARG A 63 -0.87 -17.14 6.86
C ARG A 63 -2.37 -17.44 6.80
N GLU A 64 -2.97 -17.92 7.88
CA GLU A 64 -4.40 -18.21 7.93
C GLU A 64 -5.21 -16.98 7.53
N GLU A 65 -6.20 -17.16 6.63
CA GLU A 65 -6.91 -16.04 6.01
C GLU A 65 -7.55 -15.11 7.06
N LYS A 66 -8.14 -15.66 8.12
CA LYS A 66 -8.74 -14.87 9.22
C LYS A 66 -7.71 -13.96 9.90
N ILE A 67 -6.48 -14.41 10.05
CA ILE A 67 -5.39 -13.71 10.75
C ILE A 67 -4.81 -12.64 9.82
N VAL A 68 -4.49 -13.00 8.58
CA VAL A 68 -4.00 -12.04 7.58
C VAL A 68 -5.02 -10.93 7.34
N LYS A 69 -6.31 -11.26 7.25
CA LYS A 69 -7.40 -10.29 7.11
C LYS A 69 -7.48 -9.34 8.31
N TRP A 70 -7.22 -9.82 9.52
CA TRP A 70 -7.16 -8.97 10.71
C TRP A 70 -5.91 -8.07 10.68
N MET A 71 -4.73 -8.64 10.43
CA MET A 71 -3.46 -7.88 10.34
C MET A 71 -3.46 -6.83 9.22
N GLU A 72 -4.14 -7.11 8.09
CA GLU A 72 -4.29 -6.18 6.97
C GLU A 72 -4.87 -4.83 7.41
N LYS A 73 -5.71 -4.79 8.45
CA LYS A 73 -6.27 -3.53 8.93
C LYS A 73 -5.20 -2.55 9.44
N PHE A 74 -4.10 -3.07 9.97
CA PHE A 74 -3.02 -2.31 10.61
C PHE A 74 -1.81 -2.12 9.69
N GLU A 75 -1.72 -2.91 8.63
CA GLU A 75 -0.62 -2.82 7.67
C GLU A 75 -0.69 -1.48 6.91
N PRO A 76 0.37 -0.65 6.86
CA PRO A 76 0.34 0.57 6.07
C PRO A 76 0.24 0.31 4.56
N ILE A 77 -0.40 1.20 3.79
CA ILE A 77 -0.57 1.00 2.34
C ILE A 77 0.72 1.05 1.53
N SER A 78 1.76 1.70 2.08
CA SER A 78 3.11 1.75 1.53
C SER A 78 4.14 1.89 2.65
N LYS A 79 5.39 1.54 2.37
CA LYS A 79 6.48 1.58 3.36
C LYS A 79 7.67 2.39 2.84
N PRO A 80 8.51 2.94 3.74
CA PRO A 80 9.72 3.63 3.33
C PRO A 80 10.78 2.68 2.75
N SER A 81 10.80 1.40 3.18
CA SER A 81 11.66 0.37 2.59
C SER A 81 10.99 -0.33 1.40
N ALA A 82 11.81 -0.85 0.50
CA ALA A 82 11.36 -1.82 -0.49
C ALA A 82 10.85 -3.10 0.20
N PHE A 83 9.94 -3.80 -0.46
CA PHE A 83 9.52 -5.15 -0.08
C PHE A 83 10.63 -6.15 -0.44
N PHE A 84 11.16 -6.87 0.53
CA PHE A 84 12.13 -7.94 0.27
C PHE A 84 11.44 -9.29 0.33
N TYR A 85 11.60 -10.08 -0.73
CA TYR A 85 11.30 -11.51 -0.67
C TYR A 85 12.39 -12.20 0.16
N THR A 86 12.04 -12.62 1.37
CA THR A 86 12.95 -13.32 2.28
C THR A 86 12.72 -14.83 2.21
N SER A 87 11.46 -15.24 2.06
CA SER A 87 11.06 -16.64 1.96
C SER A 87 9.69 -16.75 1.29
N LYS A 88 9.17 -17.98 1.12
CA LYS A 88 7.80 -18.22 0.64
C LYS A 88 6.73 -17.51 1.48
N PHE A 89 7.00 -17.25 2.76
CA PHE A 89 6.11 -16.55 3.68
C PHE A 89 5.92 -15.08 3.31
N SER A 90 6.88 -14.48 2.61
CA SER A 90 6.80 -13.09 2.18
C SER A 90 5.57 -12.81 1.30
N LEU A 91 5.13 -13.78 0.50
CA LEU A 91 3.94 -13.67 -0.36
C LEU A 91 2.60 -13.80 0.39
N TYR A 92 2.65 -14.09 1.69
CA TYR A 92 1.48 -14.15 2.59
C TYR A 92 1.42 -12.96 3.56
N ARG A 93 2.38 -12.03 3.48
CA ARG A 93 2.36 -10.81 4.28
C ARG A 93 1.10 -9.98 3.99
N PRO A 94 0.58 -9.22 4.97
CA PRO A 94 -0.67 -8.48 4.82
C PRO A 94 -0.69 -7.50 3.63
N ILE A 95 0.46 -6.91 3.28
CA ILE A 95 0.57 -6.01 2.12
C ILE A 95 0.31 -6.73 0.78
N VAL A 96 0.77 -7.98 0.65
CA VAL A 96 0.54 -8.80 -0.55
C VAL A 96 -0.91 -9.25 -0.61
N TYR A 97 -1.48 -9.66 0.53
CA TYR A 97 -2.90 -9.96 0.64
C TYR A 97 -3.76 -8.76 0.20
N ARG A 98 -3.46 -7.55 0.69
CA ARG A 98 -4.14 -6.32 0.25
C ARG A 98 -4.02 -6.11 -1.24
N TYR A 99 -2.82 -6.24 -1.80
CA TYR A 99 -2.61 -6.06 -3.24
C TYR A 99 -3.51 -7.00 -4.04
N ARG A 100 -3.48 -8.31 -3.72
CA ARG A 100 -4.28 -9.34 -4.41
C ARG A 100 -5.79 -9.09 -4.24
N LYS A 101 -6.23 -8.72 -3.03
CA LYS A 101 -7.62 -8.33 -2.76
C LYS A 101 -8.05 -7.13 -3.62
N ARG A 102 -7.27 -6.04 -3.61
CA ARG A 102 -7.57 -4.83 -4.39
C ARG A 102 -7.50 -5.08 -5.90
N LEU A 103 -6.60 -5.94 -6.38
CA LEU A 103 -6.58 -6.38 -7.77
C LEU A 103 -7.90 -7.07 -8.14
N MET A 104 -8.36 -8.00 -7.30
CA MET A 104 -9.60 -8.73 -7.55
C MET A 104 -10.84 -7.83 -7.44
N GLU A 105 -10.89 -6.87 -6.53
CA GLU A 105 -12.10 -6.11 -6.20
C GLU A 105 -12.19 -4.73 -6.88
N ARG A 106 -11.04 -4.10 -7.13
CA ARG A 106 -10.97 -2.68 -7.50
C ARG A 106 -10.44 -2.43 -8.91
N PHE A 107 -9.50 -3.25 -9.39
CA PHE A 107 -9.04 -3.16 -10.77
C PHE A 107 -10.09 -3.77 -11.71
N VAL A 108 -10.53 -2.99 -12.71
CA VAL A 108 -11.50 -3.43 -13.72
C VAL A 108 -10.75 -3.68 -15.02
N PRO A 109 -10.48 -4.96 -15.36
CA PRO A 109 -9.79 -5.29 -16.59
C PRO A 109 -10.70 -5.07 -17.81
N LYS A 110 -10.07 -4.85 -18.96
CA LYS A 110 -10.69 -4.99 -20.27
C LYS A 110 -10.98 -6.46 -20.56
N SER A 111 -11.90 -6.73 -21.48
CA SER A 111 -12.31 -8.09 -21.86
C SER A 111 -11.17 -8.91 -22.47
N ARG A 112 -10.20 -8.25 -23.10
CA ARG A 112 -9.01 -8.87 -23.70
C ARG A 112 -7.78 -8.61 -22.85
N VAL A 113 -6.99 -9.65 -22.62
CA VAL A 113 -5.66 -9.52 -22.02
C VAL A 113 -4.59 -10.20 -22.85
N LYS A 114 -3.35 -9.74 -22.66
CA LYS A 114 -2.16 -10.42 -23.14
C LYS A 114 -1.24 -10.72 -21.96
N LEU A 115 -0.89 -11.99 -21.80
CA LEU A 115 0.02 -12.42 -20.75
C LEU A 115 1.46 -12.28 -21.23
N VAL A 116 2.34 -11.76 -20.37
CA VAL A 116 3.77 -11.60 -20.68
C VAL A 116 4.63 -12.07 -19.50
N PRO A 117 5.86 -12.57 -19.76
CA PRO A 117 6.77 -12.95 -18.69
C PRO A 117 7.26 -11.73 -17.90
N GLU A 118 7.83 -12.00 -16.74
CA GLU A 118 8.48 -10.97 -15.93
C GLU A 118 9.78 -10.50 -16.60
N VAL A 119 10.05 -9.20 -16.49
CA VAL A 119 11.26 -8.50 -16.95
C VAL A 119 11.72 -7.54 -15.86
N GLU A 120 12.78 -6.77 -16.10
CA GLU A 120 13.22 -5.76 -15.14
C GLU A 120 12.11 -4.73 -14.85
N LYS A 121 11.97 -4.37 -13.57
CA LYS A 121 10.97 -3.39 -13.11
C LYS A 121 11.45 -1.96 -13.38
N PRO A 122 10.56 -1.03 -13.75
CA PRO A 122 9.13 -1.24 -14.02
C PRO A 122 8.89 -1.90 -15.38
N TYR A 123 8.06 -2.94 -15.40
CA TYR A 123 7.81 -3.80 -16.56
C TYR A 123 7.34 -3.03 -17.80
N SER A 124 6.56 -1.98 -17.57
CA SER A 124 6.00 -1.10 -18.60
C SER A 124 7.06 -0.40 -19.44
N ARG A 125 8.32 -0.27 -18.98
CA ARG A 125 9.40 0.26 -19.80
C ARG A 125 9.73 -0.65 -20.98
N HIS A 126 9.79 -1.96 -20.73
CA HIS A 126 10.05 -2.96 -21.76
C HIS A 126 8.84 -3.17 -22.66
N TYR A 127 7.64 -3.17 -22.08
CA TYR A 127 6.40 -3.45 -22.80
C TYR A 127 5.65 -2.20 -23.28
N ARG A 128 6.25 -1.00 -23.24
CA ARG A 128 5.55 0.27 -23.60
C ARG A 128 4.98 0.24 -25.02
N GLY A 129 5.74 -0.29 -25.97
CA GLY A 129 5.31 -0.40 -27.37
C GLY A 129 4.13 -1.35 -27.54
N LEU A 130 4.20 -2.52 -26.87
CA LEU A 130 3.11 -3.49 -26.84
C LEU A 130 1.85 -2.89 -26.19
N TRP A 131 2.00 -2.31 -25.01
CA TRP A 131 0.89 -1.73 -24.25
C TRP A 131 0.18 -0.63 -25.05
N LYS A 132 0.92 0.24 -25.73
CA LYS A 132 0.32 1.28 -26.58
C LYS A 132 -0.51 0.71 -27.73
N LYS A 133 -0.11 -0.41 -28.32
CA LYS A 133 -0.77 -0.99 -29.49
C LYS A 133 -1.85 -2.01 -29.16
N PHE A 134 -1.84 -2.60 -27.97
CA PHE A 134 -2.76 -3.69 -27.63
C PHE A 134 -4.18 -3.20 -27.28
N ASP A 135 -5.21 -3.77 -27.91
CA ASP A 135 -6.64 -3.51 -27.66
C ASP A 135 -7.15 -4.30 -26.43
N GLY A 136 -6.49 -4.08 -25.29
CA GLY A 136 -6.74 -4.82 -24.06
C GLY A 136 -5.75 -4.44 -22.96
N ASP A 137 -5.69 -5.22 -21.89
CA ASP A 137 -4.69 -5.04 -20.82
C ASP A 137 -3.54 -6.03 -20.95
N VAL A 138 -2.32 -5.58 -20.66
CA VAL A 138 -1.15 -6.47 -20.62
C VAL A 138 -0.87 -6.84 -19.16
N LEU A 139 -0.86 -8.14 -18.88
CA LEU A 139 -0.64 -8.69 -17.54
C LEU A 139 0.71 -9.40 -17.47
N VAL A 140 1.56 -8.97 -16.55
CA VAL A 140 2.86 -9.58 -16.28
C VAL A 140 2.69 -10.71 -15.26
N LEU A 141 3.17 -11.90 -15.59
CA LEU A 141 3.14 -13.06 -14.70
C LEU A 141 4.28 -12.97 -13.67
N SER A 142 3.98 -12.43 -12.48
CA SER A 142 4.96 -12.18 -11.40
C SER A 142 4.70 -13.04 -10.16
N PRO A 143 5.66 -13.14 -9.21
CA PRO A 143 5.43 -13.77 -7.91
C PRO A 143 4.25 -13.18 -7.10
N PHE A 144 3.90 -11.91 -7.31
CA PHE A 144 2.73 -11.30 -6.67
C PHE A 144 1.40 -11.80 -7.27
N GLY A 145 1.43 -12.34 -8.49
CA GLY A 145 0.25 -12.64 -9.30
C GLY A 145 0.31 -11.94 -10.67
N PRO A 146 -0.81 -11.92 -11.42
CA PRO A 146 -0.91 -11.14 -12.64
C PRO A 146 -0.87 -9.64 -12.31
N VAL A 147 0.16 -8.95 -12.80
CA VAL A 147 0.34 -7.50 -12.60
C VAL A 147 -0.04 -6.76 -13.89
N PRO A 148 -1.12 -5.98 -13.91
CA PRO A 148 -1.40 -5.09 -15.03
C PRO A 148 -0.28 -4.06 -15.20
N LEU A 149 0.15 -3.77 -16.43
CA LEU A 149 1.15 -2.72 -16.69
C LEU A 149 0.73 -1.33 -16.20
N ALA A 150 -0.58 -1.09 -16.06
CA ALA A 150 -1.12 0.12 -15.47
C ALA A 150 -0.84 0.25 -13.96
N LEU A 151 -0.47 -0.85 -13.28
CA LEU A 151 -0.21 -0.92 -11.84
C LEU A 151 1.23 -1.34 -11.52
N ASP A 152 2.14 -1.43 -12.49
CA ASP A 152 3.50 -1.95 -12.25
C ASP A 152 4.38 -0.99 -11.43
N GLU A 153 4.09 0.31 -11.45
CA GLU A 153 4.87 1.35 -10.75
C GLU A 153 4.45 1.60 -9.30
N ILE A 154 3.39 0.95 -8.80
CA ILE A 154 2.94 1.12 -7.42
C ILE A 154 3.71 0.23 -6.43
N TYR A 155 3.70 0.61 -5.16
CA TYR A 155 4.12 -0.24 -4.06
C TYR A 155 3.12 -1.39 -3.81
N PRO A 156 3.57 -2.63 -3.52
CA PRO A 156 4.96 -3.08 -3.40
C PRO A 156 5.59 -3.55 -4.72
N ILE A 157 4.90 -3.45 -5.85
CA ILE A 157 5.31 -4.05 -7.13
C ILE A 157 6.66 -3.48 -7.59
N ALA A 158 6.74 -2.19 -7.89
CA ALA A 158 7.98 -1.59 -8.37
C ALA A 158 9.08 -1.56 -7.30
N GLN A 159 8.71 -1.33 -6.04
CA GLN A 159 9.65 -1.26 -4.93
C GLN A 159 9.79 -2.62 -4.25
N SER A 160 10.13 -3.66 -5.01
CA SER A 160 10.39 -4.99 -4.46
C SER A 160 11.62 -5.65 -5.04
N VAL A 161 12.28 -6.43 -4.19
CA VAL A 161 13.49 -7.19 -4.50
C VAL A 161 13.19 -8.68 -4.33
N PHE A 162 13.45 -9.44 -5.38
CA PHE A 162 13.28 -10.89 -5.44
C PHE A 162 14.58 -11.53 -5.91
N PRO A 163 14.90 -12.76 -5.46
CA PRO A 163 15.89 -13.60 -6.12
C PRO A 163 15.54 -13.84 -7.60
N GLU A 164 16.53 -14.19 -8.42
CA GLU A 164 16.32 -14.50 -9.85
C GLU A 164 15.33 -15.65 -10.08
N LYS A 165 15.36 -16.65 -9.18
CA LYS A 165 14.50 -17.83 -9.24
C LYS A 165 13.59 -17.83 -8.01
N VAL A 166 12.31 -17.61 -8.25
CA VAL A 166 11.25 -17.68 -7.24
C VAL A 166 10.08 -18.47 -7.80
N GLU A 167 9.63 -19.45 -7.02
CA GLU A 167 8.45 -20.23 -7.33
C GLU A 167 7.21 -19.33 -7.39
N LYS A 168 6.39 -19.52 -8.43
CA LYS A 168 5.18 -18.72 -8.69
C LYS A 168 3.92 -19.48 -8.28
N ASP A 169 4.00 -20.24 -7.19
CA ASP A 169 3.03 -21.27 -6.79
C ASP A 169 1.60 -20.77 -6.55
N GLY A 170 1.39 -19.44 -6.44
CA GLY A 170 0.06 -18.82 -6.36
C GLY A 170 -0.31 -17.92 -7.55
N CYS A 171 0.58 -17.71 -8.52
CA CYS A 171 0.32 -16.78 -9.63
C CYS A 171 -0.75 -17.32 -10.57
N MET A 172 -0.65 -18.60 -10.96
CA MET A 172 -1.56 -19.20 -11.93
C MET A 172 -2.98 -19.40 -11.36
N ASP A 173 -3.11 -19.76 -10.08
CA ASP A 173 -4.41 -19.83 -9.42
C ASP A 173 -5.09 -18.46 -9.37
N LEU A 174 -4.35 -17.43 -8.93
CA LEU A 174 -4.88 -16.07 -8.89
C LEU A 174 -5.23 -15.55 -10.28
N LEU A 175 -4.41 -15.83 -11.29
CA LEU A 175 -4.70 -15.50 -12.69
C LEU A 175 -5.98 -16.16 -13.16
N LYS A 176 -6.13 -17.47 -12.96
CA LYS A 176 -7.33 -18.21 -13.36
C LYS A 176 -8.58 -17.61 -12.71
N ARG A 177 -8.56 -17.41 -11.40
CA ARG A 177 -9.66 -16.76 -10.65
C ARG A 177 -9.95 -15.35 -11.15
N PHE A 178 -8.92 -14.59 -11.49
CA PHE A 178 -9.04 -13.23 -12.02
C PHE A 178 -9.70 -13.24 -13.41
N MET A 179 -9.23 -14.11 -14.31
CA MET A 179 -9.79 -14.27 -15.65
C MET A 179 -11.24 -14.77 -15.61
N ASP A 180 -11.53 -15.77 -14.78
CA ASP A 180 -12.87 -16.34 -14.60
C ASP A 180 -13.85 -15.29 -14.06
N LYS A 181 -13.45 -14.52 -13.03
CA LYS A 181 -14.28 -13.49 -12.41
C LYS A 181 -14.73 -12.42 -13.42
N TYR A 182 -13.83 -12.01 -14.30
CA TYR A 182 -14.08 -10.94 -15.26
C TYR A 182 -14.41 -11.43 -16.67
N LYS A 183 -14.50 -12.77 -16.87
CA LYS A 183 -14.74 -13.41 -18.17
C LYS A 183 -13.77 -12.91 -19.25
N ILE A 184 -12.50 -12.82 -18.87
CA ILE A 184 -11.43 -12.33 -19.74
C ILE A 184 -11.00 -13.44 -20.71
N THR A 185 -10.70 -13.06 -21.94
CA THR A 185 -10.04 -13.91 -22.93
C THR A 185 -8.61 -13.46 -23.20
N GLU A 186 -7.71 -14.41 -23.39
CA GLU A 186 -6.38 -14.14 -23.96
C GLU A 186 -6.51 -14.06 -25.47
N GLU A 187 -6.33 -12.87 -26.04
CA GLU A 187 -6.52 -12.60 -27.47
C GLU A 187 -5.44 -11.66 -27.99
N GLU A 188 -5.02 -11.84 -29.23
CA GLU A 188 -4.10 -10.93 -29.91
C GLU A 188 -4.84 -9.98 -30.83
N LYS A 189 -5.28 -8.84 -30.28
CA LYS A 189 -5.88 -7.76 -31.06
C LYS A 189 -5.12 -6.45 -30.83
N TYR A 190 -4.77 -5.79 -31.92
CA TYR A 190 -3.98 -4.56 -31.89
C TYR A 190 -4.74 -3.40 -32.54
N LEU A 191 -4.57 -2.22 -31.98
CA LEU A 191 -5.09 -0.95 -32.46
C LEU A 191 -4.20 -0.42 -33.57
N GLU A 192 -4.80 0.18 -34.60
CA GLU A 192 -4.08 0.92 -35.64
C GLU A 192 -3.42 2.18 -35.06
N LYS A 193 -4.14 2.89 -34.19
CA LYS A 193 -3.64 4.06 -33.46
C LYS A 193 -3.46 3.69 -31.99
N GLY A 194 -2.26 3.94 -31.46
CA GLY A 194 -1.95 3.59 -30.08
C GLY A 194 -2.81 4.35 -29.05
N LYS A 195 -3.07 3.72 -27.91
CA LYS A 195 -3.83 4.28 -26.79
C LYS A 195 -2.96 5.10 -25.83
N ASP A 196 -3.59 5.98 -25.05
CA ASP A 196 -2.93 6.76 -24.01
C ASP A 196 -2.71 5.91 -22.74
N VAL A 197 -1.53 5.29 -22.68
CA VAL A 197 -1.12 4.45 -21.55
C VAL A 197 -0.87 5.23 -20.25
N ASP A 198 -0.55 6.52 -20.35
CA ASP A 198 -0.32 7.36 -19.17
C ASP A 198 -1.69 7.64 -18.51
N PHE A 199 -2.73 7.92 -19.30
CA PHE A 199 -4.11 8.03 -18.80
C PHE A 199 -4.66 6.71 -18.25
N GLU A 200 -4.43 5.58 -18.91
CA GLU A 200 -4.83 4.26 -18.38
C GLU A 200 -4.19 3.97 -17.02
N ARG A 201 -2.91 4.31 -16.84
CA ARG A 201 -2.24 4.20 -15.54
C ARG A 201 -2.92 5.06 -14.48
N VAL A 202 -3.20 6.33 -14.77
CA VAL A 202 -3.87 7.22 -13.81
C VAL A 202 -5.21 6.61 -13.40
N LYS A 203 -6.04 6.16 -14.35
CA LYS A 203 -7.33 5.51 -14.04
C LYS A 203 -7.15 4.29 -13.13
N ALA A 204 -6.27 3.37 -13.53
CA ALA A 204 -6.06 2.12 -12.80
C ALA A 204 -5.55 2.35 -11.38
N VAL A 205 -4.57 3.24 -11.20
CA VAL A 205 -4.02 3.55 -9.87
C VAL A 205 -5.06 4.25 -8.99
N VAL A 206 -5.88 5.15 -9.55
CA VAL A 206 -6.98 5.78 -8.81
C VAL A 206 -7.98 4.74 -8.31
N ASP A 207 -8.47 3.87 -9.19
CA ASP A 207 -9.45 2.85 -8.77
C ASP A 207 -8.83 1.85 -7.79
N PHE A 208 -7.59 1.45 -8.01
CA PHE A 208 -6.88 0.55 -7.12
C PHE A 208 -6.70 1.16 -5.72
N GLN A 209 -6.30 2.43 -5.64
CA GLN A 209 -6.04 3.13 -4.38
C GLN A 209 -7.34 3.50 -3.65
N PHE A 210 -8.26 4.18 -4.31
CA PHE A 210 -9.45 4.79 -3.70
C PHE A 210 -10.72 3.94 -3.83
N GLY A 211 -10.69 2.86 -4.63
CA GLY A 211 -11.82 1.97 -4.84
C GLY A 211 -12.40 2.06 -6.24
N LYS A 212 -13.09 0.99 -6.66
CA LYS A 212 -13.70 0.86 -7.98
C LYS A 212 -14.62 2.04 -8.32
N GLY A 213 -14.45 2.58 -9.53
CA GLY A 213 -15.29 3.63 -10.10
C GLY A 213 -14.96 5.05 -9.61
N VAL A 214 -13.92 5.20 -8.78
CA VAL A 214 -13.49 6.52 -8.31
C VAL A 214 -12.80 7.30 -9.43
N SER A 215 -12.14 6.62 -10.36
CA SER A 215 -11.53 7.25 -11.53
C SER A 215 -12.59 7.96 -12.39
N GLU A 216 -13.77 7.38 -12.55
CA GLU A 216 -14.90 7.97 -13.29
C GLU A 216 -15.47 9.23 -12.62
N VAL A 217 -15.20 9.47 -11.33
CA VAL A 217 -15.62 10.69 -10.63
C VAL A 217 -14.52 11.74 -10.70
N LEU A 218 -13.28 11.36 -10.33
CA LEU A 218 -12.17 12.29 -10.25
C LEU A 218 -11.72 12.83 -11.62
N LEU A 219 -11.85 12.00 -12.65
CA LEU A 219 -11.36 12.25 -14.00
C LEU A 219 -12.50 12.56 -14.98
N ASN A 220 -13.72 12.79 -14.49
CA ASN A 220 -14.83 13.26 -15.30
C ASN A 220 -14.61 14.72 -15.71
N GLY A 221 -14.21 14.93 -16.97
CA GLY A 221 -13.90 16.22 -17.55
C GLY A 221 -12.69 16.16 -18.49
N LYS A 222 -12.15 17.33 -18.86
CA LYS A 222 -10.88 17.39 -19.60
C LYS A 222 -9.73 17.10 -18.64
N VAL A 223 -8.95 16.05 -18.91
CA VAL A 223 -7.83 15.61 -18.06
C VAL A 223 -6.51 16.03 -18.67
N ASP A 224 -5.69 16.73 -17.88
CA ASP A 224 -4.33 17.12 -18.25
C ASP A 224 -3.34 16.45 -17.28
N ILE A 225 -2.40 15.66 -17.83
CA ILE A 225 -1.39 14.94 -17.06
C ILE A 225 -0.04 15.64 -17.21
N VAL A 226 0.49 16.16 -16.11
CA VAL A 226 1.82 16.76 -16.05
C VAL A 226 2.84 15.70 -15.69
N LYS A 227 3.90 15.60 -16.49
CA LYS A 227 5.01 14.65 -16.31
C LYS A 227 6.31 15.38 -16.00
N SER A 228 7.23 14.64 -15.39
CA SER A 228 8.61 15.08 -15.14
C SER A 228 9.39 15.16 -16.44
N GLU A 229 9.88 16.33 -16.81
CA GLU A 229 10.64 16.56 -18.06
C GLU A 229 11.80 15.58 -18.26
N ARG A 230 12.51 15.25 -17.18
CA ARG A 230 13.68 14.37 -17.26
C ARG A 230 13.35 12.88 -17.35
N THR A 231 12.29 12.44 -16.68
CA THR A 231 12.05 11.00 -16.44
C THR A 231 10.75 10.51 -17.03
N GLU A 232 9.96 11.39 -17.64
CA GLU A 232 8.63 11.11 -18.20
C GLU A 232 7.63 10.50 -17.19
N LYS A 233 7.92 10.59 -15.89
CA LYS A 233 7.06 10.05 -14.84
C LYS A 233 5.91 11.02 -14.57
N ILE A 234 4.71 10.48 -14.39
CA ILE A 234 3.52 11.25 -14.03
C ILE A 234 3.73 11.94 -12.68
N ARG A 235 3.33 13.21 -12.58
CA ARG A 235 3.49 14.05 -11.38
C ARG A 235 2.17 14.60 -10.90
N ASN A 236 1.45 15.33 -11.74
CA ASN A 236 0.20 15.98 -11.36
C ASN A 236 -0.88 15.65 -12.37
N VAL A 237 -2.10 15.51 -11.87
CA VAL A 237 -3.29 15.27 -12.67
C VAL A 237 -4.26 16.42 -12.43
N TYR A 238 -4.63 17.09 -13.51
CA TYR A 238 -5.62 18.15 -13.52
C TYR A 238 -6.88 17.66 -14.21
N CYS A 239 -8.03 18.08 -13.72
CA CYS A 239 -9.33 17.84 -14.34
C CYS A 239 -10.09 19.16 -14.41
N ASP A 240 -10.48 19.57 -15.62
CA ASP A 240 -11.09 20.88 -15.93
C ASP A 240 -10.25 22.05 -15.37
N GLY A 241 -8.92 21.97 -15.57
CA GLY A 241 -7.96 22.95 -15.08
C GLY A 241 -7.69 22.94 -13.57
N LYS A 242 -8.34 22.08 -12.79
CA LYS A 242 -8.15 21.99 -11.33
C LYS A 242 -7.25 20.83 -10.95
N HIS A 243 -6.29 21.06 -10.05
CA HIS A 243 -5.39 20.03 -9.56
C HIS A 243 -6.14 19.04 -8.65
N VAL A 244 -6.31 17.79 -9.10
CA VAL A 244 -7.08 16.78 -8.36
C VAL A 244 -6.20 15.76 -7.63
N LEU A 245 -5.02 15.43 -8.20
CA LEU A 245 -4.12 14.41 -7.65
C LEU A 245 -2.66 14.73 -7.95
N SER A 246 -1.76 14.38 -7.02
CA SER A 246 -0.30 14.34 -7.28
C SER A 246 0.25 12.94 -7.05
N MET A 247 0.96 12.38 -8.02
CA MET A 247 1.62 11.08 -7.91
C MET A 247 2.91 11.19 -7.09
N ARG A 248 3.04 10.29 -6.11
CA ARG A 248 4.20 10.20 -5.24
C ARG A 248 5.28 9.38 -5.91
N ALA A 249 6.49 9.92 -5.96
CA ALA A 249 7.62 9.30 -6.65
C ALA A 249 8.10 7.99 -6.01
N HIS A 250 7.93 7.84 -4.69
CA HIS A 250 8.50 6.73 -3.92
C HIS A 250 7.64 5.47 -3.93
N ASP A 251 6.32 5.60 -4.02
CA ASP A 251 5.38 4.46 -3.95
C ASP A 251 4.40 4.37 -5.12
N GLY A 252 4.45 5.30 -6.09
CA GLY A 252 3.59 5.28 -7.28
C GLY A 252 2.10 5.54 -7.01
N LEU A 253 1.74 5.90 -5.78
CA LEU A 253 0.37 6.19 -5.37
C LEU A 253 0.09 7.69 -5.41
N PHE A 254 -1.17 8.09 -5.34
CA PHE A 254 -1.59 9.48 -5.36
C PHE A 254 -1.74 10.10 -3.97
N THR A 255 -1.41 11.38 -3.88
CA THR A 255 -1.88 12.31 -2.86
C THR A 255 -3.15 12.98 -3.37
N LEU A 256 -4.20 13.02 -2.54
CA LEU A 256 -5.46 13.67 -2.89
C LEU A 256 -5.35 15.19 -2.71
N LYS A 257 -5.91 15.96 -3.64
CA LYS A 257 -5.94 17.43 -3.56
C LYS A 257 -7.32 17.98 -3.22
N PRO A 258 -7.44 19.21 -2.70
CA PRO A 258 -8.72 19.80 -2.31
C PRO A 258 -9.80 19.74 -3.40
N ALA A 259 -9.45 19.99 -4.67
CA ALA A 259 -10.41 19.91 -5.76
C ALA A 259 -10.90 18.48 -6.01
N GLY A 260 -10.00 17.49 -5.89
CA GLY A 260 -10.34 16.07 -5.97
C GLY A 260 -11.23 15.63 -4.81
N ALA A 261 -10.88 16.02 -3.59
CA ALA A 261 -11.68 15.73 -2.39
C ALA A 261 -13.12 16.27 -2.51
N LYS A 262 -13.29 17.51 -2.98
CA LYS A 262 -14.61 18.10 -3.22
C LYS A 262 -15.42 17.36 -4.29
N LYS A 263 -14.77 16.82 -5.34
CA LYS A 263 -15.43 15.94 -6.33
C LYS A 263 -15.91 14.64 -5.66
N LEU A 264 -15.06 14.01 -4.85
CA LEU A 264 -15.42 12.77 -4.13
C LEU A 264 -16.55 12.99 -3.12
N MET A 265 -16.53 14.12 -2.39
CA MET A 265 -17.56 14.40 -1.39
C MET A 265 -18.96 14.49 -1.99
N ARG A 266 -19.07 15.12 -3.16
CA ARG A 266 -20.33 15.24 -3.90
C ARG A 266 -20.85 13.92 -4.45
N ALA A 267 -19.95 13.00 -4.79
CA ALA A 267 -20.29 11.74 -5.43
C ALA A 267 -20.56 10.60 -4.45
N TYR A 268 -19.97 10.64 -3.26
CA TYR A 268 -20.07 9.58 -2.28
C TYR A 268 -20.55 10.11 -0.94
N PRO A 269 -21.60 9.49 -0.36
CA PRO A 269 -22.09 9.89 0.95
C PRO A 269 -21.06 9.59 2.05
N PRO A 270 -21.14 10.29 3.20
CA PRO A 270 -20.43 9.89 4.40
C PRO A 270 -20.71 8.40 4.73
N LEU A 271 -19.72 7.64 5.19
CA LEU A 271 -18.38 8.06 5.64
C LEU A 271 -17.27 7.89 4.60
N ARG A 272 -17.56 7.53 3.36
CA ARG A 272 -16.51 7.12 2.39
C ARG A 272 -15.46 8.22 2.19
N PHE A 273 -14.18 7.89 2.44
CA PHE A 273 -12.99 8.76 2.46
C PHE A 273 -12.88 9.74 3.64
N ARG A 274 -13.88 9.84 4.51
CA ARG A 274 -13.94 10.86 5.55
C ARG A 274 -13.22 10.45 6.83
N VAL A 275 -12.67 11.45 7.51
CA VAL A 275 -12.39 11.46 8.95
C VAL A 275 -13.18 12.63 9.53
N VAL A 276 -14.19 12.31 10.32
CA VAL A 276 -15.08 13.27 11.00
C VAL A 276 -14.40 13.68 12.30
N VAL A 277 -14.28 15.00 12.53
CA VAL A 277 -13.63 15.56 13.72
C VAL A 277 -14.60 16.34 14.59
N GLU A 278 -14.25 16.48 15.85
CA GLU A 278 -14.92 17.37 16.81
C GLU A 278 -14.79 18.84 16.39
N ASP A 279 -15.84 19.63 16.63
CA ASP A 279 -15.91 21.04 16.21
C ASP A 279 -14.81 21.89 16.86
N GLU A 280 -14.40 21.54 18.08
CA GLU A 280 -13.31 22.19 18.81
C GLU A 280 -11.94 22.04 18.12
N ALA A 281 -11.75 21.00 17.30
CA ALA A 281 -10.50 20.78 16.58
C ALA A 281 -10.43 21.59 15.27
N VAL A 282 -11.57 22.04 14.74
CA VAL A 282 -11.67 22.67 13.41
C VAL A 282 -10.78 23.91 13.25
N PRO A 283 -10.74 24.88 14.20
CA PRO A 283 -9.89 26.07 14.05
C PRO A 283 -8.41 25.70 13.90
N PHE A 284 -7.93 24.75 14.69
CA PHE A 284 -6.53 24.30 14.65
C PHE A 284 -6.19 23.59 13.33
N ILE A 285 -7.11 22.78 12.81
CA ILE A 285 -6.89 22.08 11.54
C ILE A 285 -6.83 23.08 10.38
N LYS A 286 -7.66 24.14 10.41
CA LYS A 286 -7.62 25.25 9.44
C LYS A 286 -6.36 26.11 9.56
N GLU A 287 -5.59 25.99 10.64
CA GLU A 287 -4.23 26.55 10.76
C GLU A 287 -3.14 25.57 10.30
N GLY A 288 -3.52 24.43 9.72
CA GLY A 288 -2.61 23.40 9.23
C GLY A 288 -2.10 22.44 10.32
N LYS A 289 -2.71 22.44 11.52
CA LYS A 289 -2.38 21.45 12.56
C LYS A 289 -2.91 20.06 12.20
N ASN A 290 -2.27 19.03 12.74
CA ASN A 290 -2.65 17.64 12.55
C ASN A 290 -3.88 17.26 13.39
N VAL A 291 -4.63 16.26 12.94
CA VAL A 291 -5.76 15.71 13.69
C VAL A 291 -5.24 14.70 14.72
N PHE A 292 -5.53 14.92 16.00
CA PHE A 292 -5.25 13.97 17.07
C PHE A 292 -6.41 12.97 17.24
N ALA A 293 -6.10 11.73 17.62
CA ALA A 293 -7.08 10.65 17.73
C ALA A 293 -8.26 10.99 18.66
N LYS A 294 -7.99 11.66 19.79
CA LYS A 294 -9.04 12.12 20.73
C LYS A 294 -10.10 13.06 20.14
N PHE A 295 -9.83 13.67 18.99
CA PHE A 295 -10.77 14.56 18.31
C PHE A 295 -11.46 13.89 17.13
N VAL A 296 -11.20 12.60 16.86
CA VAL A 296 -11.88 11.85 15.80
C VAL A 296 -13.19 11.31 16.35
N VAL A 297 -14.29 11.67 15.68
CA VAL A 297 -15.66 11.22 16.01
C VAL A 297 -15.96 9.91 15.30
N ASP A 298 -15.71 9.88 13.99
CA ASP A 298 -15.83 8.69 13.17
C ASP A 298 -14.96 8.79 11.90
N CYS A 299 -14.70 7.69 11.20
CA CYS A 299 -14.02 7.71 9.91
C CYS A 299 -14.37 6.52 9.02
N ASP A 300 -14.08 6.58 7.73
CA ASP A 300 -14.29 5.47 6.80
C ASP A 300 -13.62 4.16 7.32
N PRO A 301 -14.35 3.04 7.47
CA PRO A 301 -13.79 1.75 7.91
C PRO A 301 -12.78 1.13 6.93
N GLU A 302 -12.75 1.58 5.67
CA GLU A 302 -11.79 1.11 4.67
C GLU A 302 -10.45 1.86 4.70
N LEU A 303 -10.34 2.95 5.47
CA LEU A 303 -9.06 3.65 5.65
C LEU A 303 -8.05 2.77 6.38
N ARG A 304 -6.82 2.78 5.87
CA ARG A 304 -5.66 2.12 6.47
C ARG A 304 -4.59 3.17 6.80
N PRO A 305 -3.58 2.83 7.61
CA PRO A 305 -2.45 3.70 7.82
C PRO A 305 -1.84 4.07 6.46
N TYR A 306 -1.59 5.36 6.31
CA TYR A 306 -1.07 6.03 5.12
C TYR A 306 -2.00 6.23 3.94
N ASP A 307 -3.28 5.82 4.01
CA ASP A 307 -4.27 6.25 3.03
C ASP A 307 -4.47 7.77 3.06
N GLU A 308 -4.91 8.32 1.93
CA GLU A 308 -5.34 9.71 1.85
C GLU A 308 -6.81 9.80 2.29
N CYS A 309 -7.15 10.85 3.03
CA CYS A 309 -8.49 11.06 3.57
C CYS A 309 -8.93 12.52 3.44
N ILE A 310 -10.23 12.72 3.68
CA ILE A 310 -10.91 14.01 3.69
C ILE A 310 -11.31 14.30 5.14
N ILE A 311 -10.82 15.39 5.71
CA ILE A 311 -11.15 15.82 7.06
C ILE A 311 -12.42 16.67 6.97
N VAL A 312 -13.44 16.32 7.75
CA VAL A 312 -14.75 16.97 7.71
C VAL A 312 -15.32 17.23 9.11
N THR A 313 -16.25 18.18 9.22
CA THR A 313 -17.06 18.40 10.42
C THR A 313 -18.11 17.29 10.58
N LYS A 314 -18.84 17.29 11.71
CA LYS A 314 -20.01 16.42 11.93
C LYS A 314 -21.13 16.60 10.88
N SER A 315 -21.20 17.77 10.25
CA SER A 315 -22.15 18.10 9.17
C SER A 315 -21.65 17.75 7.76
N ASP A 316 -20.55 16.99 7.62
CA ASP A 316 -19.86 16.69 6.35
C ASP A 316 -19.36 17.96 5.61
N GLU A 317 -19.04 19.02 6.34
CA GLU A 317 -18.39 20.20 5.76
C GLU A 317 -16.89 19.94 5.58
N TYR A 318 -16.38 20.26 4.39
CA TYR A 318 -14.97 20.10 4.07
C TYR A 318 -14.07 20.99 4.92
N ILE A 319 -13.05 20.40 5.54
CA ILE A 319 -12.01 21.13 6.28
C ILE A 319 -10.68 21.07 5.54
N ALA A 320 -10.20 19.87 5.20
CA ALA A 320 -8.87 19.66 4.62
C ALA A 320 -8.74 18.27 3.99
N VAL A 321 -7.66 18.04 3.26
CA VAL A 321 -7.16 16.69 2.92
C VAL A 321 -5.98 16.31 3.81
N GLY A 322 -5.84 15.02 4.09
CA GLY A 322 -4.78 14.51 4.96
C GLY A 322 -4.35 13.10 4.62
N ARG A 323 -3.37 12.61 5.38
CA ARG A 323 -2.88 11.23 5.33
C ARG A 323 -3.09 10.56 6.67
N CYS A 324 -3.81 9.44 6.70
CA CYS A 324 -4.02 8.65 7.91
C CYS A 324 -2.69 8.12 8.46
N LEU A 325 -2.56 8.10 9.79
CA LEU A 325 -1.51 7.36 10.49
C LEU A 325 -2.06 6.11 11.19
N LEU A 326 -3.38 6.09 11.40
CA LEU A 326 -4.11 5.05 12.11
C LEU A 326 -5.22 4.51 11.19
N ASN A 327 -5.71 3.30 11.47
CA ASN A 327 -6.97 2.81 10.92
C ASN A 327 -8.17 3.26 11.77
N ARG A 328 -9.40 2.91 11.37
CA ARG A 328 -10.61 3.26 12.11
C ARG A 328 -10.61 2.76 13.55
N GLU A 329 -10.22 1.50 13.76
CA GLU A 329 -10.22 0.87 15.09
C GLU A 329 -9.30 1.63 16.06
N GLU A 330 -8.11 1.98 15.59
CA GLU A 330 -7.13 2.77 16.35
C GLU A 330 -7.60 4.23 16.56
N MET A 331 -8.13 4.89 15.52
CA MET A 331 -8.62 6.27 15.63
C MET A 331 -9.72 6.42 16.69
N LEU A 332 -10.63 5.43 16.77
CA LEU A 332 -11.73 5.45 17.72
C LEU A 332 -11.34 4.96 19.12
N SER A 333 -10.24 4.21 19.25
CA SER A 333 -9.80 3.66 20.54
C SER A 333 -8.79 4.55 21.26
N PHE A 334 -8.02 5.38 20.53
CA PHE A 334 -6.93 6.14 21.12
C PHE A 334 -7.35 7.54 21.57
N ASN A 335 -6.99 7.88 22.81
CA ASN A 335 -7.16 9.23 23.38
C ASN A 335 -5.90 10.11 23.25
N TYR A 336 -4.87 9.64 22.53
CA TYR A 336 -3.61 10.36 22.32
C TYR A 336 -2.99 10.00 20.98
N GLY A 337 -2.03 10.80 20.54
CA GLY A 337 -1.34 10.59 19.27
C GLY A 337 -2.07 11.18 18.06
N ILE A 338 -1.34 11.29 16.96
CA ILE A 338 -1.84 11.86 15.71
C ILE A 338 -2.58 10.78 14.92
N ALA A 339 -3.84 11.04 14.56
CA ALA A 339 -4.64 10.17 13.70
C ALA A 339 -4.44 10.50 12.22
N VAL A 340 -4.38 11.79 11.87
CA VAL A 340 -4.22 12.25 10.48
C VAL A 340 -3.17 13.35 10.41
N LYS A 341 -2.22 13.22 9.48
CA LYS A 341 -1.34 14.31 9.08
C LYS A 341 -2.06 15.18 8.05
N THR A 342 -2.41 16.40 8.44
CA THR A 342 -3.07 17.39 7.57
C THR A 342 -2.09 17.82 6.47
N ARG A 343 -2.59 18.01 5.25
CA ARG A 343 -1.76 18.42 4.10
C ARG A 343 -2.17 19.77 3.53
N GLU A 344 -3.38 19.86 3.01
CA GLU A 344 -3.89 21.02 2.28
C GLU A 344 -5.33 21.29 2.72
N ILE A 345 -5.69 22.56 2.84
CA ILE A 345 -6.98 23.06 3.31
C ILE A 345 -7.87 23.42 2.12
#